data_AF-A0A8H3XDJ9-F1
#
_entry.id   AF-A0A8H3XDJ9-F1
#
_cell.length_a   1.000
_cell.length_b   1.000
_cell.length_c   1.000
_cell.angle_alpha   90.00
_cell.angle_beta   90.00
_cell.angle_gamma   90.00
#
_symmetry.space_group_name_H-M   'P 1'
#
loop_
_entity.id
_entity.type
_entity.pdbx_description
1 polymer ?
#
loop_
_entity_poly.entity_id
_entity_poly.type
_entity_poly.pdbx_seq_one_letter_code
_entity_poly.pdbx_strand_id
1 'polypeptide(L)'
;MFSQKMSDSLNRFKQETQKIIIQWFKSLKENNNKNDLEEEDDDDPILLIIEWNDAGLTNRNIQNTIITALQGFNGCSRIQNNRTSNVGINVTAPSDAMFSVADTNTSHKVQISEDIVSFLRETYFQRYRPSLGRVHEVRATKKDCFEIKEYRNVF
;
A
#
# COMPACT_ATOMS: atom_id res chain seq x y z
N MET A 1 -16.86 -17.99 14.96
CA MET A 1 -17.41 -17.42 13.70
C MET A 1 -17.22 -15.91 13.77
N PHE A 2 -16.06 -15.40 13.32
CA PHE A 2 -15.74 -13.96 13.38
C PHE A 2 -16.20 -13.28 12.09
N SER A 3 -17.46 -12.86 12.04
CA SER A 3 -17.89 -11.81 11.09
C SER A 3 -17.95 -10.50 11.87
N GLN A 4 -16.77 -10.03 12.26
CA GLN A 4 -16.60 -8.66 12.71
C GLN A 4 -16.64 -7.82 11.43
N LYS A 5 -17.62 -6.92 11.34
CA LYS A 5 -17.81 -5.99 10.21
C LYS A 5 -16.43 -5.51 9.71
N MET A 6 -15.95 -6.07 8.60
CA MET A 6 -14.84 -5.48 7.84
C MET A 6 -15.25 -4.04 7.60
N SER A 7 -14.40 -3.06 7.90
CA SER A 7 -14.75 -1.69 7.60
C SER A 7 -15.11 -1.61 6.11
N ASP A 8 -16.27 -1.07 5.78
CA ASP A 8 -16.76 -1.04 4.40
C ASP A 8 -15.73 -0.41 3.43
N SER A 9 -14.81 0.40 3.97
CA SER A 9 -13.67 0.96 3.26
C SER A 9 -12.75 -0.10 2.64
N LEU A 10 -12.48 -1.22 3.31
CA LEU A 10 -11.59 -2.28 2.80
C LEU A 10 -12.19 -3.11 1.66
N ASN A 11 -13.51 -3.05 1.45
CA ASN A 11 -14.20 -3.84 0.42
C ASN A 11 -13.72 -3.58 -1.02
N ARG A 12 -13.00 -2.46 -1.24
CA ARG A 12 -12.35 -2.17 -2.53
C ARG A 12 -11.16 -3.08 -2.85
N PHE A 13 -10.52 -3.67 -1.84
CA PHE A 13 -9.38 -4.55 -2.00
C PHE A 13 -9.83 -6.01 -2.14
N LYS A 14 -8.98 -6.85 -2.72
CA LYS A 14 -9.23 -8.30 -2.75
C LYS A 14 -9.21 -8.86 -1.32
N GLN A 15 -10.01 -9.89 -1.05
CA GLN A 15 -10.11 -10.51 0.29
C GLN A 15 -8.75 -10.82 0.92
N GLU A 16 -7.79 -11.28 0.12
CA GLU A 16 -6.44 -11.59 0.61
C GLU A 16 -5.68 -10.33 1.05
N THR A 17 -5.72 -9.27 0.26
CA THR A 17 -5.16 -7.96 0.62
C THR A 17 -5.82 -7.43 1.90
N GLN A 18 -7.14 -7.57 2.05
CA GLN A 18 -7.85 -7.16 3.27
C GLN A 18 -7.36 -7.93 4.51
N LYS A 19 -7.13 -9.25 4.40
CA LYS A 19 -6.56 -10.04 5.50
C LYS A 19 -5.17 -9.57 5.90
N ILE A 20 -4.32 -9.28 4.91
CA ILE A 20 -2.95 -8.80 5.16
C ILE A 20 -2.97 -7.45 5.86
N ILE A 21 -3.83 -6.51 5.42
CA ILE A 21 -4.01 -5.21 6.09
C ILE A 21 -4.36 -5.43 7.56
N ILE A 22 -5.38 -6.25 7.85
CA ILE A 22 -5.85 -6.50 9.22
C ILE A 22 -4.76 -7.15 10.07
N GLN A 23 -4.07 -8.17 9.54
CA GLN A 23 -3.00 -8.87 10.26
C GLN A 23 -1.84 -7.94 10.58
N TRP A 24 -1.39 -7.14 9.61
CA TRP A 24 -0.28 -6.21 9.78
C TRP A 24 -0.56 -5.17 10.86
N PHE A 25 -1.74 -4.51 10.82
CA PHE A 25 -2.12 -3.54 11.85
C PHE A 25 -2.30 -4.19 13.23
N LYS A 26 -2.79 -5.44 13.32
CA LYS A 26 -2.85 -6.16 14.60
C LYS A 26 -1.46 -6.41 15.18
N SER A 27 -0.52 -6.87 14.37
CA SER A 27 0.87 -7.11 14.81
C SER A 27 1.57 -5.83 15.27
N LEU A 28 1.32 -4.69 14.61
CA LEU A 28 1.85 -3.40 15.08
C LEU A 28 1.37 -3.06 16.50
N LYS A 29 0.07 -3.24 16.77
CA LYS A 29 -0.51 -2.93 18.08
C LYS A 29 -0.02 -3.87 19.18
N GLU A 30 0.06 -5.16 18.89
CA GLU A 30 0.61 -6.16 19.81
C GLU A 30 2.07 -5.84 20.18
N ASN A 31 2.88 -5.42 19.21
CA ASN A 31 4.28 -5.06 19.45
C ASN A 31 4.44 -3.76 20.25
N ASN A 32 3.53 -2.80 20.09
CA ASN A 32 3.61 -1.51 20.75
C ASN A 32 3.05 -1.50 22.19
N ASN A 33 2.52 -2.63 22.70
CA ASN A 33 1.86 -2.75 24.01
C ASN A 33 0.75 -1.71 24.28
N LYS A 34 0.26 -1.03 23.24
CA LYS A 34 -0.81 -0.03 23.32
C LYS A 34 -2.15 -0.77 23.27
N ASN A 35 -2.74 -1.00 24.45
CA ASN A 35 -4.08 -1.59 24.58
C ASN A 35 -5.21 -0.56 24.45
N ASP A 36 -4.89 0.73 24.50
CA ASP A 36 -5.89 1.78 24.40
C ASP A 36 -6.18 2.11 22.94
N LEU A 37 -7.46 1.93 22.58
CA LEU A 37 -7.98 2.02 21.22
C LEU A 37 -8.61 3.39 20.92
N GLU A 38 -8.45 4.34 21.84
CA GLU A 38 -9.22 5.59 21.88
C GLU A 38 -8.43 6.81 21.39
N GLU A 39 -7.10 6.73 21.25
CA GLU A 39 -6.29 7.81 20.72
C GLU A 39 -5.89 7.57 19.25
N GLU A 40 -6.00 8.60 18.42
CA GLU A 40 -5.40 8.65 17.08
C GLU A 40 -3.88 8.63 17.25
N ASP A 41 -3.28 7.44 17.26
CA ASP A 41 -1.84 7.29 17.32
C ASP A 41 -1.22 7.74 15.99
N ASP A 42 -0.82 9.01 15.90
CA ASP A 42 0.04 9.51 14.81
C ASP A 42 1.41 8.84 14.83
N ASP A 43 1.74 7.94 15.76
CA ASP A 43 2.98 7.16 15.70
C ASP A 43 2.87 5.93 14.78
N ASP A 44 1.67 5.50 14.42
CA ASP A 44 1.48 4.29 13.62
C ASP A 44 2.04 4.48 12.19
N PRO A 45 2.81 3.51 11.65
CA PRO A 45 3.27 3.57 10.27
C PRO A 45 2.13 3.64 9.27
N ILE A 46 2.36 4.31 8.15
CA ILE A 46 1.45 4.39 7.02
C ILE A 46 1.60 3.12 6.17
N LEU A 47 0.47 2.52 5.79
CA LEU A 47 0.47 1.40 4.84
C LEU A 47 0.21 1.91 3.41
N LEU A 48 1.19 1.74 2.52
CA LEU A 48 1.04 1.97 1.09
C LEU A 48 0.76 0.67 0.36
N ILE A 49 -0.28 0.66 -0.47
CA ILE A 49 -0.63 -0.42 -1.39
C ILE A 49 -0.52 0.14 -2.80
N ILE A 50 0.40 -0.44 -3.58
CA ILE A 50 0.67 -0.02 -4.95
C ILE A 50 0.10 -1.09 -5.86
N GLU A 51 -0.80 -0.71 -6.76
CA GLU A 51 -1.36 -1.57 -7.80
C GLU A 51 -0.90 -1.09 -9.17
N TRP A 52 -0.40 -1.96 -10.04
CA TRP A 52 0.02 -1.60 -11.39
C TRP A 52 -0.26 -2.68 -12.43
N ASN A 53 -0.36 -2.29 -13.69
CA ASN A 53 -0.62 -3.16 -14.82
C ASN A 53 0.70 -3.52 -15.53
N ASP A 54 1.24 -4.70 -15.25
CA ASP A 54 2.49 -5.19 -15.85
C ASP A 54 2.45 -5.21 -17.38
N ALA A 55 1.35 -5.70 -17.96
CA ALA A 55 1.20 -5.74 -19.42
C ALA A 55 1.15 -4.32 -20.00
N GLY A 56 0.51 -3.38 -19.29
CA GLY A 56 0.46 -1.98 -19.67
C GLY A 56 1.83 -1.28 -19.62
N LEU A 57 2.65 -1.55 -18.59
CA LEU A 57 4.02 -1.06 -18.50
C LEU A 57 4.88 -1.63 -19.63
N THR A 58 4.80 -2.93 -19.86
CA THR A 58 5.53 -3.64 -20.92
C THR A 58 5.17 -3.09 -22.30
N ASN A 59 3.89 -2.90 -22.59
CA ASN A 59 3.41 -2.35 -23.86
C ASN A 59 3.87 -0.90 -24.10
N ARG A 60 4.22 -0.16 -23.05
CA ARG A 60 4.78 1.19 -23.14
C ARG A 60 6.31 1.20 -23.08
N ASN A 61 6.96 0.04 -23.11
CA ASN A 61 8.40 -0.14 -22.93
C ASN A 61 8.93 0.50 -21.64
N ILE A 62 8.12 0.47 -20.57
CA ILE A 62 8.51 0.95 -19.26
C ILE A 62 9.03 -0.23 -18.43
N GLN A 63 10.24 -0.10 -17.92
CA GLN A 63 10.82 -1.13 -17.05
C GLN A 63 10.06 -1.16 -15.70
N ASN A 64 9.59 -2.35 -15.31
CA ASN A 64 8.98 -2.52 -14.00
C ASN A 64 10.07 -2.55 -12.90
N THR A 65 10.41 -1.38 -12.39
CA THR A 65 11.35 -1.17 -11.28
C THR A 65 10.67 -0.68 -10.01
N ILE A 66 9.34 -0.69 -9.96
CA ILE A 66 8.52 -0.07 -8.91
C ILE A 66 8.95 -0.53 -7.52
N ILE A 67 9.07 -1.85 -7.32
CA ILE A 67 9.44 -2.41 -6.01
C ILE A 67 10.83 -1.94 -5.58
N THR A 68 11.82 -2.05 -6.46
CA THR A 68 13.20 -1.65 -6.18
C THR A 68 13.30 -0.15 -5.92
N ALA A 69 12.57 0.66 -6.67
CA ALA A 69 12.55 2.11 -6.50
C ALA A 69 11.96 2.50 -5.14
N LEU A 70 10.84 1.90 -4.73
CA LEU A 70 10.20 2.19 -3.45
C LEU A 70 11.04 1.73 -2.25
N GLN A 71 11.78 0.62 -2.39
CA GLN A 71 12.74 0.18 -1.37
C GLN A 71 13.94 1.12 -1.21
N GLY A 72 14.17 2.03 -2.16
CA GLY A 72 15.19 3.07 -2.06
C GLY A 72 14.82 4.23 -1.13
N PHE A 73 13.55 4.38 -0.75
CA PHE A 73 13.12 5.44 0.16
C PHE A 73 13.41 5.04 1.62
N ASN A 74 14.15 5.88 2.33
CA ASN A 74 14.38 5.68 3.76
C ASN A 74 13.04 5.71 4.52
N GLY A 75 12.86 4.78 5.46
CA GLY A 75 11.58 4.61 6.18
C GLY A 75 10.52 3.81 5.41
N CYS A 76 10.77 3.41 4.16
CA CYS A 76 9.88 2.56 3.36
C CYS A 76 10.37 1.10 3.37
N SER A 77 9.53 0.17 3.82
CA SER A 77 9.87 -1.26 3.89
C SER A 77 8.76 -2.11 3.29
N ARG A 78 9.13 -3.04 2.42
CA ARG A 78 8.17 -3.96 1.80
C ARG A 78 7.62 -4.93 2.84
N ILE A 79 6.31 -5.07 2.88
CA ILE A 79 5.65 -6.13 3.63
C ILE A 79 5.79 -7.42 2.83
N GLN A 80 6.55 -8.38 3.38
CA GLN A 80 6.70 -9.69 2.76
C GLN A 80 5.40 -10.46 2.94
N ASN A 81 4.67 -10.58 1.84
CA ASN A 81 3.58 -11.54 1.76
C ASN A 81 4.22 -12.87 1.38
N ASN A 82 4.02 -13.94 2.15
CA ASN A 82 4.32 -15.31 1.73
C ASN A 82 3.39 -15.69 0.57
N ARG A 83 3.60 -15.07 -0.60
CA ARG A 83 2.96 -15.42 -1.85
C ARG A 83 3.74 -16.58 -2.43
N THR A 84 3.29 -17.80 -2.15
CA THR A 84 3.53 -18.89 -3.09
C THR A 84 2.89 -18.47 -4.41
N SER A 85 3.76 -18.18 -5.37
CA SER A 85 3.44 -17.90 -6.75
C SER A 85 2.61 -19.04 -7.33
N ASN A 86 1.30 -18.85 -7.45
CA ASN A 86 0.47 -19.73 -8.27
C ASN A 86 0.69 -19.35 -9.73
N VAL A 87 1.51 -20.19 -10.35
CA VAL A 87 1.72 -20.35 -11.78
C VAL A 87 0.38 -20.39 -12.52
N GLY A 88 0.27 -19.58 -13.57
CA GLY A 88 -0.54 -19.92 -14.75
C GLY A 88 -2.05 -19.69 -14.68
N ILE A 89 -2.51 -18.45 -14.47
CA ILE A 89 -3.83 -18.03 -14.98
C ILE A 89 -3.71 -16.61 -15.52
N ASN A 90 -4.07 -16.41 -16.79
CA ASN A 90 -4.22 -15.10 -17.43
C ASN A 90 -5.30 -14.30 -16.68
N VAL A 91 -4.91 -13.55 -15.65
CA VAL A 91 -5.77 -12.57 -15.01
C VAL A 91 -5.15 -11.21 -15.26
N THR A 92 -5.89 -10.36 -15.97
CA THR A 92 -5.67 -8.92 -16.17
C THR A 92 -5.80 -8.12 -14.86
N ALA A 93 -5.42 -8.73 -13.74
CA ALA A 93 -5.43 -8.08 -12.44
C ALA A 93 -4.14 -7.25 -12.32
N PRO A 94 -4.21 -6.02 -11.77
CA PRO A 94 -2.99 -5.30 -11.44
C PRO A 94 -2.18 -6.13 -10.44
N SER A 95 -0.88 -6.19 -10.68
CA SER A 95 0.10 -6.63 -9.69
C SER A 95 0.09 -5.64 -8.54
N ASP A 96 0.17 -6.16 -7.33
CA ASP A 96 0.12 -5.36 -6.11
C ASP A 96 1.28 -5.67 -5.15
N ALA A 97 1.78 -4.61 -4.51
CA ALA A 97 2.76 -4.70 -3.44
C ALA A 97 2.38 -3.75 -2.30
N MET A 98 2.75 -4.15 -1.08
CA MET A 98 2.42 -3.43 0.14
C MET A 98 3.70 -2.99 0.83
N PHE A 99 3.72 -1.77 1.34
CA PHE A 99 4.86 -1.15 1.99
C PHE A 99 4.43 -0.46 3.28
N SER A 100 5.20 -0.66 4.34
CA SER A 100 5.14 0.13 5.56
C SER A 100 6.00 1.36 5.38
N VAL A 101 5.46 2.53 5.71
CA VAL A 101 6.18 3.82 5.74
C VAL A 101 6.17 4.34 7.17
N ALA A 102 7.34 4.38 7.79
CA ALA A 102 7.53 4.86 9.15
C ALA A 102 8.34 6.16 9.16
N ASP A 103 8.25 6.91 10.27
CA ASP A 103 9.10 8.07 10.49
C ASP A 103 10.57 7.64 10.51
N THR A 104 11.44 8.56 10.10
CA THR A 104 12.89 8.43 10.19
C THR A 104 13.44 9.58 11.02
N ASN A 105 14.73 9.52 11.36
CA ASN A 105 15.40 10.62 12.08
C ASN A 105 15.36 11.97 11.34
N THR A 106 15.08 11.96 10.03
CA THR A 106 15.19 13.15 9.16
C THR A 106 13.89 13.52 8.45
N SER A 107 12.90 12.63 8.41
CA SER A 107 11.71 12.78 7.57
C SER A 107 10.50 12.11 8.20
N HIS A 108 9.37 12.81 8.13
CA HIS A 108 8.08 12.29 8.56
C HIS A 108 7.46 11.32 7.54
N LYS A 109 6.79 10.28 7.99
CA LYS A 109 6.13 9.23 7.19
C LYS A 109 5.14 9.79 6.16
N VAL A 110 4.44 10.87 6.51
CA VAL A 110 3.52 11.56 5.59
C VAL A 110 4.29 12.16 4.42
N GLN A 111 5.41 12.84 4.69
CA GLN A 111 6.27 13.39 3.64
C GLN A 111 6.85 12.27 2.78
N ILE A 112 7.35 11.19 3.38
CA ILE A 112 7.89 10.04 2.64
C ILE A 112 6.82 9.42 1.73
N SER A 113 5.58 9.29 2.21
CA SER A 113 4.44 8.81 1.40
C SER A 113 4.16 9.74 0.20
N GLU A 114 4.16 11.05 0.41
CA GLU A 114 3.95 12.03 -0.65
C GLU A 114 5.10 12.07 -1.66
N ASP A 115 6.34 11.91 -1.21
CA ASP A 115 7.52 11.81 -2.05
C ASP A 115 7.47 10.55 -2.94
N ILE A 116 7.05 9.41 -2.37
CA ILE A 116 6.83 8.17 -3.14
C ILE A 116 5.76 8.37 -4.22
N VAL A 117 4.62 8.97 -3.89
CA VAL A 117 3.56 9.24 -4.86
C VAL A 117 4.03 10.19 -5.96
N SER A 118 4.79 11.22 -5.59
CA SER A 118 5.35 12.20 -6.53
C SER A 118 6.37 11.54 -7.47
N PHE A 119 7.29 10.74 -6.92
CA PHE A 119 8.24 9.95 -7.69
C PHE A 119 7.55 9.02 -8.69
N LEU A 120 6.53 8.27 -8.25
CA LEU A 120 5.79 7.38 -9.15
C LEU A 120 5.11 8.16 -10.27
N ARG A 121 4.49 9.30 -9.94
CA ARG A 121 3.87 10.19 -10.93
C ARG A 121 4.91 10.68 -11.93
N GLU A 122 6.04 11.22 -11.49
CA GLU A 122 7.09 11.72 -12.38
C GLU A 122 7.69 10.63 -13.27
N THR A 123 7.77 9.40 -12.76
CA THR A 123 8.40 8.27 -13.45
C THR A 123 7.46 7.57 -14.45
N TYR A 124 6.19 7.38 -14.08
CA TYR A 124 5.29 6.48 -14.79
C TYR A 124 4.13 7.21 -15.48
N PHE A 125 3.67 8.35 -14.95
CA PHE A 125 2.52 9.06 -15.51
C PHE A 125 2.81 9.60 -16.90
N GLN A 126 1.86 9.35 -17.80
CA GLN A 126 1.88 9.91 -19.14
C GLN A 126 0.59 10.67 -19.40
N ARG A 127 0.72 11.98 -19.65
CA ARG A 127 -0.42 12.84 -19.99
C ARG A 127 -1.16 12.27 -21.20
N TYR A 128 -2.48 12.24 -21.13
CA TYR A 128 -3.39 11.73 -22.17
C TYR A 128 -3.33 10.21 -22.42
N ARG A 129 -2.63 9.45 -21.59
CA ARG A 129 -2.70 7.98 -21.59
C ARG A 129 -3.50 7.49 -20.38
N PRO A 130 -4.14 6.31 -20.46
CA PRO A 130 -4.76 5.70 -19.28
C PRO A 130 -3.73 5.46 -18.17
N SER A 131 -4.12 5.67 -16.91
CA SER A 131 -3.25 5.36 -15.75
C SER A 131 -2.88 3.88 -15.75
N LEU A 132 -1.60 3.55 -15.56
CA LEU A 132 -1.16 2.15 -15.48
C LEU A 132 -1.21 1.56 -14.07
N GLY A 133 -1.67 2.33 -13.09
CA GLY A 133 -1.66 1.91 -11.70
C GLY A 133 -2.32 2.93 -10.79
N ARG A 134 -2.35 2.59 -9.50
CA ARG A 134 -2.95 3.34 -8.41
C ARG A 134 -2.13 3.15 -7.14
N VAL A 135 -2.18 4.15 -6.28
CA VAL A 135 -1.61 4.07 -4.93
C VAL A 135 -2.72 4.29 -3.92
N HIS A 136 -2.78 3.40 -2.94
CA HIS A 136 -3.67 3.53 -1.80
C HIS A 136 -2.84 3.69 -0.54
N GLU A 137 -3.16 4.72 0.22
CA GLU A 137 -2.63 4.93 1.55
C GLU A 137 -3.71 4.53 2.55
N VAL A 138 -3.36 3.61 3.44
CA VAL A 138 -4.26 3.04 4.43
C VAL A 138 -3.75 3.40 5.82
N ARG A 139 -4.63 4.01 6.63
CA ARG A 139 -4.36 4.36 8.02
C ARG A 139 -5.41 3.71 8.92
N ALA A 140 -5.01 3.18 10.06
CA ALA A 140 -5.96 2.76 11.08
C ALA A 140 -6.35 3.97 11.93
N THR A 141 -7.64 4.29 11.99
CA THR A 141 -8.14 5.41 12.81
C THR A 141 -8.64 4.95 14.17
N LYS A 142 -9.06 3.69 14.28
CA LYS A 142 -9.41 2.99 15.53
C LYS A 142 -9.39 1.49 15.27
N LYS A 143 -9.65 0.68 16.31
CA LYS A 143 -9.72 -0.79 16.15
C LYS A 143 -10.62 -1.19 14.99
N ASP A 144 -10.05 -1.99 14.08
CA ASP A 144 -10.74 -2.56 12.91
C ASP A 144 -11.40 -1.51 11.99
N CYS A 145 -10.95 -0.24 12.05
CA CYS A 145 -11.45 0.85 11.21
C CYS A 145 -10.30 1.51 10.44
N PHE A 146 -10.44 1.57 9.12
CA PHE A 146 -9.41 2.03 8.23
C PHE A 146 -9.88 3.20 7.37
N GLU A 147 -9.09 4.27 7.35
CA GLU A 147 -9.18 5.33 6.36
C GLU A 147 -8.32 4.97 5.16
N ILE A 148 -8.83 5.24 3.95
CA ILE A 148 -8.12 4.96 2.70
C ILE A 148 -8.13 6.20 1.83
N LYS A 149 -6.93 6.73 1.56
CA LYS A 149 -6.70 7.77 0.57
C LYS A 149 -6.22 7.12 -0.73
N GLU A 150 -6.89 7.43 -1.84
CA GLU A 150 -6.52 6.92 -3.17
C GLU A 150 -5.87 8.03 -3.99
N TYR A 151 -4.64 7.78 -4.45
CA TYR A 151 -3.96 8.64 -5.40
C TYR A 151 -4.21 8.12 -6.82
N ARG A 152 -4.90 8.93 -7.62
CA ARG A 152 -5.17 8.68 -9.04
C ARG A 152 -4.13 9.34 -9.93
N ASN A 153 -3.99 8.85 -11.16
CA ASN A 153 -3.06 9.39 -12.16
C ASN A 153 -1.63 9.49 -11.62
N VAL A 154 -1.20 8.42 -10.95
CA VAL A 154 0.16 8.24 -10.43
C VAL A 154 1.02 7.47 -11.43
N PHE A 155 0.39 6.80 -12.40
CA PHE A 155 1.02 5.98 -13.43
C PHE A 155 0.46 6.32 -14.81
#